data_AF-A0A1G5FG26-F1
#
_entry.id   AF-A0A1G5FG26-F1
#
_cell.length_a   1.000
_cell.length_b   1.000
_cell.length_c   1.000
_cell.angle_alpha   90.00
_cell.angle_beta   90.00
_cell.angle_gamma   90.00
#
_symmetry.space_group_name_H-M   'P 1'
#
loop_
_entity.id
_entity.type
_entity.pdbx_description
1 polymer ?
#
loop_
_entity_poly.entity_id
_entity_poly.type
_entity_poly.pdbx_seq_one_letter_code
_entity_poly.pdbx_strand_id
1 'polypeptide(L)'
;MSIHHIGQKVTFADIKTRLPHESWMYTQNEAHDGEFDAEEVWLHSGDLHINELLLDEGPFLIMVEGNLIVDRYIGNTESDAASSNLVVLGDLTTPYMLVGGQEIYITGNLFVEDMFWGDYNHGELTVRGNVEGGLLVSTEQYGIQIQGQRKVKRQLEDWEDLGPWQGFDMLELFVPECVIDEDTEEPFPWREEMIKRLQQGQPIIKREYIYAAELAPDVPDWFEDHQFTAENIERLTHPSLLPVREHGELLNSYEFWVDGQFCRGSVYGDEYTEGYFRSLYFQDDHGCALLLKIEPADQASGSPNELAQQAGTPVWRISGAYRYVNSENSEWSLFTEESPSDIQQLSNRGWDTLLQSVSNYQYVRTLISTQHIRDLLALPIAEPYDDYYDDDRHGLWIEDFYFAFRQAGQMYNDVPQPAMLRIGREYTDTQGETKVEKYFYTIHQHADGSEIVLIEYSAQEEEDEEEPLLLELHYVGGPQLLHAVQLLERGRKELMQANQDLLDGELPYAVESFAKRYWKSKGYLK
;
A
#
# COMPACT_ATOMS: atom_id res chain seq x y z
N MET A 1 14.07 -29.15 26.08
CA MET A 1 14.97 -30.33 26.17
C MET A 1 16.12 -30.07 25.21
N SER A 2 17.35 -30.45 25.55
CA SER A 2 18.44 -30.41 24.57
C SER A 2 18.07 -31.33 23.39
N ILE A 3 18.40 -30.88 22.19
CA ILE A 3 18.10 -31.46 20.87
C ILE A 3 18.39 -32.98 20.78
N HIS A 4 19.31 -33.48 21.62
CA HIS A 4 19.85 -34.85 21.59
C HIS A 4 18.87 -35.98 21.93
N HIS A 5 17.57 -35.72 22.10
CA HIS A 5 16.57 -36.73 22.48
C HIS A 5 15.30 -36.70 21.61
N ILE A 6 15.32 -36.05 20.45
CA ILE A 6 14.14 -35.85 19.59
C ILE A 6 13.65 -37.14 18.92
N GLY A 7 14.39 -38.24 18.94
CA GLY A 7 13.90 -39.50 18.38
C GLY A 7 14.91 -40.63 18.33
N GLN A 8 14.55 -41.69 17.63
CA GLN A 8 15.44 -42.79 17.32
C GLN A 8 16.42 -42.36 16.20
N LYS A 9 17.73 -42.58 16.43
CA LYS A 9 18.74 -42.44 15.38
C LYS A 9 18.61 -43.58 14.37
N VAL A 10 18.39 -43.23 13.11
CA VAL A 10 18.32 -44.12 11.95
C VAL A 10 19.12 -43.52 10.80
N THR A 11 19.24 -44.25 9.70
CA THR A 11 19.85 -43.72 8.47
C THR A 11 18.78 -43.22 7.50
N PHE A 12 19.15 -42.36 6.56
CA PHE A 12 18.23 -41.93 5.49
C PHE A 12 17.69 -43.13 4.69
N ALA A 13 18.53 -44.14 4.44
CA ALA A 13 18.11 -45.39 3.78
C ALA A 13 16.96 -46.10 4.53
N ASP A 14 16.91 -46.02 5.86
CA ASP A 14 15.88 -46.68 6.68
C ASP A 14 14.50 -46.02 6.56
N ILE A 15 14.45 -44.76 6.13
CA ILE A 15 13.21 -43.95 6.09
C ILE A 15 12.74 -43.59 4.68
N LYS A 16 13.47 -43.93 3.61
CA LYS A 16 13.14 -43.54 2.22
C LYS A 16 11.68 -43.75 1.84
N THR A 17 11.10 -44.89 2.23
CA THR A 17 9.70 -45.25 1.88
C THR A 17 8.65 -44.48 2.67
N ARG A 18 9.08 -43.67 3.64
CA ARG A 18 8.23 -42.82 4.48
C ARG A 18 8.34 -41.34 4.11
N LEU A 19 9.34 -40.97 3.31
CA LEU A 19 9.52 -39.59 2.86
C LEU A 19 8.48 -39.24 1.79
N PRO A 20 8.02 -37.98 1.76
CA PRO A 20 7.32 -37.43 0.61
C PRO A 20 8.18 -37.60 -0.65
N HIS A 21 7.62 -38.16 -1.72
CA HIS A 21 8.38 -38.44 -2.95
C HIS A 21 8.75 -37.18 -3.70
N GLU A 22 8.03 -36.10 -3.44
CA GLU A 22 8.24 -34.77 -3.98
C GLU A 22 9.27 -33.93 -3.20
N SER A 23 9.78 -34.40 -2.06
CA SER A 23 10.79 -33.65 -1.32
C SER A 23 12.11 -33.55 -2.10
N TRP A 24 12.81 -32.42 -1.97
CA TRP A 24 14.12 -32.23 -2.60
C TRP A 24 15.10 -33.31 -2.14
N MET A 25 15.17 -33.57 -0.83
CA MET A 25 16.04 -34.62 -0.29
C MET A 25 15.78 -36.00 -0.92
N TYR A 26 14.51 -36.38 -1.10
CA TYR A 26 14.17 -37.67 -1.70
C TYR A 26 14.56 -37.71 -3.19
N THR A 27 14.17 -36.69 -3.95
CA THR A 27 14.41 -36.63 -5.39
C THR A 27 15.90 -36.56 -5.72
N GLN A 28 16.67 -35.76 -4.98
CA GLN A 28 18.13 -35.68 -5.14
C GLN A 28 18.81 -36.99 -4.81
N ASN A 29 18.41 -37.64 -3.71
CA ASN A 29 19.00 -38.91 -3.31
C ASN A 29 18.79 -40.00 -4.37
N GLU A 30 17.59 -40.07 -4.95
CA GLU A 30 17.29 -41.05 -6.01
C GLU A 30 17.96 -40.69 -7.35
N ALA A 31 18.17 -39.40 -7.64
CA ALA A 31 18.88 -38.96 -8.84
C ALA A 31 20.40 -39.18 -8.77
N HIS A 32 20.97 -39.24 -7.57
CA HIS A 32 22.41 -39.33 -7.31
C HIS A 32 22.83 -40.66 -6.65
N ASP A 33 22.18 -41.76 -7.03
CA ASP A 33 22.54 -43.13 -6.64
C ASP A 33 22.62 -43.36 -5.11
N GLY A 34 21.74 -42.72 -4.33
CA GLY A 34 21.68 -42.87 -2.87
C GLY A 34 22.72 -42.04 -2.11
N GLU A 35 23.05 -40.85 -2.59
CA GLU A 35 24.03 -39.92 -2.01
C GLU A 35 23.89 -39.76 -0.48
N PHE A 36 22.67 -39.65 0.03
CA PHE A 36 22.34 -39.41 1.43
C PHE A 36 22.07 -40.69 2.22
N ASP A 37 22.16 -41.89 1.64
CA ASP A 37 21.71 -43.14 2.26
C ASP A 37 22.33 -43.40 3.65
N ALA A 38 23.57 -42.97 3.86
CA ALA A 38 24.31 -43.12 5.11
C ALA A 38 24.12 -41.97 6.11
N GLU A 39 23.45 -40.89 5.71
CA GLU A 39 23.25 -39.70 6.53
C GLU A 39 22.40 -40.02 7.76
N GLU A 40 22.74 -39.38 8.89
CA GLU A 40 22.02 -39.56 10.15
C GLU A 40 20.65 -38.90 10.05
N VAL A 41 19.61 -39.59 10.53
CA VAL A 41 18.25 -39.09 10.66
C VAL A 41 17.78 -39.30 12.10
N TRP A 42 17.15 -38.28 12.68
CA TRP A 42 16.41 -38.43 13.95
C TRP A 42 14.93 -38.60 13.65
N LEU A 43 14.42 -39.81 13.88
CA LEU A 43 13.04 -40.19 13.61
C LEU A 43 12.22 -40.21 14.90
N HIS A 44 11.18 -39.38 14.97
CA HIS A 44 10.17 -39.43 16.03
C HIS A 44 8.89 -40.10 15.50
N SER A 45 8.50 -41.22 16.09
CA SER A 45 7.22 -41.88 15.78
C SER A 45 6.06 -41.26 16.56
N GLY A 46 5.04 -40.80 15.85
CA GLY A 46 3.86 -40.12 16.43
C GLY A 46 4.09 -38.64 16.72
N ASP A 47 3.16 -38.05 17.48
CA ASP A 47 3.15 -36.63 17.80
C ASP A 47 4.31 -36.23 18.73
N LEU A 48 4.88 -35.06 18.48
CA LEU A 48 6.00 -34.49 19.23
C LEU A 48 5.64 -33.08 19.74
N HIS A 49 5.87 -32.86 21.03
CA HIS A 49 5.74 -31.55 21.67
C HIS A 49 7.04 -31.19 22.38
N ILE A 50 7.66 -30.08 21.96
CA ILE A 50 8.94 -29.58 22.48
C ILE A 50 8.88 -28.07 22.73
N ASN A 51 9.82 -27.56 23.53
CA ASN A 51 9.86 -26.13 23.83
C ASN A 51 10.45 -25.30 22.67
N GLU A 52 11.52 -25.79 22.07
CA GLU A 52 12.29 -25.10 21.03
C GLU A 52 12.99 -26.13 20.16
N LEU A 53 13.23 -25.78 18.90
CA LEU A 53 13.93 -26.60 17.92
C LEU A 53 14.97 -25.75 17.19
N LEU A 54 16.25 -25.92 17.55
CA LEU A 54 17.35 -25.36 16.78
C LEU A 54 17.69 -26.33 15.64
N LEU A 55 18.11 -25.83 14.48
CA LEU A 55 18.48 -26.67 13.34
C LEU A 55 19.99 -26.62 13.07
N ASP A 56 20.76 -25.78 13.79
CA ASP A 56 22.22 -25.64 13.62
C ASP A 56 23.03 -26.88 14.03
N GLU A 57 22.56 -27.62 15.05
CA GLU A 57 23.31 -28.72 15.68
C GLU A 57 22.49 -30.01 15.66
N GLY A 58 22.50 -30.73 14.54
CA GLY A 58 21.63 -31.89 14.39
C GLY A 58 22.03 -32.89 13.30
N PRO A 59 21.16 -33.88 13.05
CA PRO A 59 21.31 -34.85 11.97
C PRO A 59 21.15 -34.15 10.61
N PHE A 60 21.36 -34.88 9.51
CA PHE A 60 21.00 -34.36 8.18
C PHE A 60 19.50 -34.05 8.08
N LEU A 61 18.66 -34.86 8.73
CA LEU A 61 17.20 -34.72 8.74
C LEU A 61 16.60 -35.06 10.10
N ILE A 62 15.67 -34.23 10.55
CA ILE A 62 14.73 -34.51 11.64
C ILE A 62 13.38 -34.86 11.02
N MET A 63 12.84 -36.04 11.32
CA MET A 63 11.56 -36.50 10.79
C MET A 63 10.57 -36.81 11.91
N VAL A 64 9.38 -36.19 11.86
CA VAL A 64 8.27 -36.41 12.79
C VAL A 64 7.11 -37.07 12.04
N GLU A 65 6.74 -38.29 12.42
CA GLU A 65 5.67 -39.05 11.75
C GLU A 65 4.25 -38.59 12.11
N GLY A 66 4.11 -37.78 13.15
CA GLY A 66 2.85 -37.17 13.58
C GLY A 66 2.88 -35.64 13.53
N ASN A 67 2.12 -35.02 14.42
CA ASN A 67 2.07 -33.56 14.57
C ASN A 67 3.29 -33.05 15.36
N LEU A 68 3.75 -31.83 15.05
CA LEU A 68 4.82 -31.15 15.76
C LEU A 68 4.28 -29.86 16.40
N ILE A 69 4.38 -29.77 17.72
CA ILE A 69 4.09 -28.54 18.48
C ILE A 69 5.41 -28.04 19.09
N VAL A 70 5.77 -26.78 18.81
CA VAL A 70 6.96 -26.13 19.36
C VAL A 70 6.56 -24.85 20.09
N ASP A 71 6.67 -24.83 21.42
CA ASP A 71 6.11 -23.75 22.26
C ASP A 71 6.73 -22.37 22.03
N ARG A 72 8.01 -22.30 21.62
CA ARG A 72 8.76 -21.04 21.56
C ARG A 72 9.21 -20.68 20.17
N TYR A 73 10.03 -21.51 19.53
CA TYR A 73 10.52 -21.22 18.19
C TYR A 73 11.19 -22.43 17.53
N ILE A 74 11.19 -22.42 16.21
CA ILE A 74 12.06 -23.22 15.35
C ILE A 74 13.07 -22.26 14.70
N GLY A 75 14.35 -22.60 14.62
CA GLY A 75 15.27 -21.78 13.83
C GLY A 75 16.70 -22.25 13.70
N ASN A 76 17.48 -21.55 12.88
CA ASN A 76 18.93 -21.69 12.73
C ASN A 76 19.60 -20.32 12.70
N THR A 77 20.82 -20.25 13.23
CA THR A 77 21.62 -19.02 13.30
C THR A 77 22.26 -18.64 11.97
N GLU A 78 22.73 -19.63 11.19
CA GLU A 78 23.46 -19.43 9.93
C GLU A 78 22.70 -20.06 8.76
N SER A 79 22.45 -19.30 7.69
CA SER A 79 21.66 -19.77 6.53
C SER A 79 22.49 -20.57 5.51
N ASP A 80 23.81 -20.39 5.44
CA ASP A 80 24.68 -21.13 4.51
C ASP A 80 25.44 -22.31 5.17
N ALA A 81 25.22 -22.55 6.47
CA ALA A 81 25.81 -23.69 7.17
C ALA A 81 24.95 -24.95 7.02
N ALA A 82 25.58 -26.11 7.21
CA ALA A 82 24.91 -27.41 7.23
C ALA A 82 23.92 -27.50 8.42
N SER A 83 22.70 -27.03 8.19
CA SER A 83 21.57 -27.12 9.12
C SER A 83 20.75 -28.38 8.87
N SER A 84 20.09 -28.89 9.91
CA SER A 84 19.17 -30.03 9.79
C SER A 84 17.94 -29.66 8.96
N ASN A 85 17.61 -30.51 7.99
CA ASN A 85 16.31 -30.47 7.32
C ASN A 85 15.20 -30.95 8.27
N LEU A 86 13.95 -30.57 7.98
CA LEU A 86 12.79 -30.94 8.81
C LEU A 86 11.65 -31.49 7.97
N VAL A 87 11.18 -32.70 8.29
CA VAL A 87 9.97 -33.29 7.70
C VAL A 87 8.95 -33.58 8.80
N VAL A 88 7.74 -33.04 8.66
CA VAL A 88 6.60 -33.31 9.54
C VAL A 88 5.47 -33.90 8.70
N LEU A 89 5.09 -35.15 9.01
CA LEU A 89 4.02 -35.85 8.28
C LEU A 89 2.60 -35.46 8.75
N GLY A 90 2.48 -34.78 9.89
CA GLY A 90 1.24 -34.18 10.38
C GLY A 90 1.24 -32.64 10.28
N ASP A 91 0.50 -32.01 11.20
CA ASP A 91 0.42 -30.56 11.35
C ASP A 91 1.64 -30.02 12.14
N LEU A 92 2.07 -28.80 11.82
CA LEU A 92 3.10 -28.06 12.57
C LEU A 92 2.50 -26.81 13.20
N THR A 93 2.74 -26.60 14.50
CA THR A 93 2.32 -25.41 15.23
C THR A 93 3.48 -24.83 16.03
N THR A 94 3.76 -23.54 15.85
CA THR A 94 4.78 -22.81 16.63
C THR A 94 4.51 -21.31 16.59
N PRO A 95 4.99 -20.49 17.55
CA PRO A 95 4.84 -19.05 17.40
C PRO A 95 5.86 -18.42 16.45
N TYR A 96 7.07 -18.96 16.36
CA TYR A 96 8.14 -18.41 15.52
C TYR A 96 8.87 -19.50 14.72
N MET A 97 9.15 -19.21 13.45
CA MET A 97 10.09 -19.98 12.62
C MET A 97 11.09 -19.00 12.00
N LEU A 98 12.35 -19.04 12.44
CA LEU A 98 13.45 -18.22 11.91
C LEU A 98 14.46 -19.13 11.22
N VAL A 99 14.25 -19.37 9.94
CA VAL A 99 14.87 -20.46 9.19
C VAL A 99 15.59 -19.97 7.93
N GLY A 100 16.60 -20.69 7.46
CA GLY A 100 17.21 -20.37 6.18
C GLY A 100 18.21 -21.41 5.66
N GLY A 101 18.13 -21.71 4.37
CA GLY A 101 19.00 -22.68 3.68
C GLY A 101 18.59 -24.16 3.73
N GLN A 102 17.69 -24.58 4.62
CA GLN A 102 17.20 -25.96 4.70
C GLN A 102 15.88 -26.22 3.95
N GLU A 103 15.61 -27.48 3.64
CA GLU A 103 14.27 -27.96 3.28
C GLU A 103 13.43 -28.21 4.55
N ILE A 104 12.24 -27.61 4.57
CA ILE A 104 11.19 -27.83 5.56
C ILE A 104 9.94 -28.32 4.84
N TYR A 105 9.52 -29.55 5.14
CA TYR A 105 8.40 -30.19 4.49
C TYR A 105 7.29 -30.56 5.48
N ILE A 106 6.09 -30.08 5.26
CA ILE A 106 4.92 -30.30 6.11
C ILE A 106 3.79 -30.91 5.28
N THR A 107 3.38 -32.14 5.63
CA THR A 107 2.28 -32.83 4.93
C THR A 107 0.91 -32.36 5.41
N GLY A 108 0.80 -31.88 6.65
CA GLY A 108 -0.42 -31.28 7.20
C GLY A 108 -0.47 -29.76 7.01
N ASN A 109 -1.14 -29.10 7.94
CA ASN A 109 -1.24 -27.65 8.03
C ASN A 109 -0.06 -27.06 8.81
N LEU A 110 0.31 -25.82 8.46
CA LEU A 110 1.27 -25.03 9.21
C LEU A 110 0.54 -23.86 9.87
N PHE A 111 0.69 -23.74 11.20
CA PHE A 111 0.28 -22.57 11.96
C PHE A 111 1.49 -21.90 12.61
N VAL A 112 1.76 -20.65 12.21
CA VAL A 112 2.81 -19.81 12.81
C VAL A 112 2.19 -18.57 13.44
N GLU A 113 2.07 -18.54 14.77
CA GLU A 113 1.29 -17.50 15.48
C GLU A 113 1.78 -16.08 15.16
N ASP A 114 3.10 -15.87 15.22
CA ASP A 114 3.72 -14.56 15.11
C ASP A 114 4.47 -14.39 13.80
N MET A 115 5.58 -15.10 13.58
CA MET A 115 6.42 -14.86 12.41
C MET A 115 7.08 -16.13 11.88
N PHE A 116 6.91 -16.36 10.58
CA PHE A 116 7.79 -17.19 9.77
C PHE A 116 8.74 -16.26 9.01
N TRP A 117 10.03 -16.54 9.06
CA TRP A 117 11.05 -15.93 8.21
C TRP A 117 11.91 -17.04 7.61
N GLY A 118 11.82 -17.20 6.29
CA GLY A 118 12.70 -18.03 5.48
C GLY A 118 13.68 -17.15 4.70
N ASP A 119 14.95 -17.52 4.71
CA ASP A 119 16.02 -16.75 4.08
C ASP A 119 16.98 -17.68 3.32
N TYR A 120 17.60 -17.15 2.25
CA TYR A 120 18.57 -17.82 1.39
C TYR A 120 17.96 -18.78 0.36
N ASN A 121 18.34 -18.59 -0.90
CA ASN A 121 17.75 -19.23 -2.09
C ASN A 121 17.94 -20.75 -2.18
N HIS A 122 18.77 -21.34 -1.32
CA HIS A 122 18.95 -22.79 -1.23
C HIS A 122 17.90 -23.47 -0.34
N GLY A 123 17.16 -22.71 0.47
CA GLY A 123 16.13 -23.23 1.35
C GLY A 123 14.74 -23.25 0.72
N GLU A 124 13.89 -24.14 1.22
CA GLU A 124 12.52 -24.29 0.74
C GLU A 124 11.56 -24.70 1.87
N LEU A 125 10.41 -24.03 1.96
CA LEU A 125 9.25 -24.48 2.73
C LEU A 125 8.22 -25.07 1.78
N THR A 126 7.85 -26.33 1.99
CA THR A 126 6.71 -26.97 1.32
C THR A 126 5.62 -27.32 2.33
N VAL A 127 4.39 -26.83 2.12
CA VAL A 127 3.20 -27.17 2.92
C VAL A 127 2.10 -27.72 2.02
N ARG A 128 1.72 -28.98 2.26
CA ARG A 128 0.63 -29.66 1.53
C ARG A 128 -0.75 -29.21 1.99
N GLY A 129 -0.90 -28.82 3.25
CA GLY A 129 -2.12 -28.27 3.82
C GLY A 129 -2.21 -26.75 3.73
N ASN A 130 -2.99 -26.16 4.64
CA ASN A 130 -3.14 -24.71 4.75
C ASN A 130 -1.99 -24.10 5.54
N VAL A 131 -1.71 -22.82 5.28
CA VAL A 131 -0.82 -21.98 6.09
C VAL A 131 -1.64 -20.87 6.72
N GLU A 132 -1.61 -20.78 8.04
CA GLU A 132 -2.26 -19.70 8.80
C GLU A 132 -1.25 -19.06 9.76
N GLY A 133 -1.30 -17.74 9.96
CA GLY A 133 -0.34 -17.10 10.84
C GLY A 133 -0.33 -15.57 10.86
N GLY A 134 0.64 -15.01 11.58
CA GLY A 134 0.89 -13.58 11.67
C GLY A 134 1.61 -13.04 10.42
N LEU A 135 2.94 -13.08 10.45
CA LEU A 135 3.82 -12.57 9.40
C LEU A 135 4.53 -13.71 8.67
N LEU A 136 4.49 -13.69 7.34
CA LEU A 136 5.20 -14.63 6.46
C LEU A 136 6.27 -13.87 5.68
N VAL A 137 7.54 -14.07 6.00
CA VAL A 137 8.68 -13.43 5.32
C VAL A 137 9.44 -14.48 4.54
N SER A 138 9.65 -14.22 3.26
CA SER A 138 10.72 -14.82 2.46
C SER A 138 11.74 -13.73 2.17
N THR A 139 13.03 -14.02 2.19
CA THR A 139 14.10 -13.12 1.72
C THR A 139 15.15 -13.90 0.95
N GLU A 140 15.94 -13.22 0.12
CA GLU A 140 17.02 -13.85 -0.65
C GLU A 140 16.51 -15.05 -1.48
N GLN A 141 15.30 -14.93 -2.04
CA GLN A 141 14.64 -15.95 -2.87
C GLN A 141 14.36 -17.30 -2.17
N TYR A 142 14.17 -17.32 -0.84
CA TYR A 142 13.77 -18.55 -0.14
C TYR A 142 12.45 -19.12 -0.71
N GLY A 143 12.44 -20.40 -1.07
CA GLY A 143 11.28 -21.03 -1.72
C GLY A 143 10.11 -21.24 -0.76
N ILE A 144 8.89 -20.82 -1.13
CA ILE A 144 7.66 -21.11 -0.36
C ILE A 144 6.60 -21.71 -1.27
N GLN A 145 6.35 -23.01 -1.13
CA GLN A 145 5.31 -23.75 -1.84
C GLN A 145 4.16 -24.11 -0.90
N ILE A 146 2.95 -23.63 -1.20
CA ILE A 146 1.74 -23.91 -0.42
C ILE A 146 0.66 -24.45 -1.34
N GLN A 147 0.13 -25.63 -1.04
CA GLN A 147 -0.94 -26.24 -1.83
C GLN A 147 -2.35 -25.95 -1.31
N GLY A 148 -2.49 -25.74 -0.01
CA GLY A 148 -3.76 -25.33 0.61
C GLY A 148 -3.98 -23.81 0.54
N GLN A 149 -4.87 -23.32 1.40
CA GLN A 149 -5.13 -21.89 1.55
C GLN A 149 -4.01 -21.21 2.35
N ARG A 150 -3.65 -20.00 1.94
CA ARG A 150 -2.76 -19.09 2.68
C ARG A 150 -3.62 -18.03 3.39
N LYS A 151 -3.60 -18.02 4.73
CA LYS A 151 -4.29 -17.03 5.58
C LYS A 151 -3.32 -16.44 6.60
N VAL A 152 -2.35 -15.70 6.10
CA VAL A 152 -1.42 -14.93 6.93
C VAL A 152 -1.90 -13.49 7.04
N LYS A 153 -1.62 -12.81 8.16
CA LYS A 153 -1.99 -11.39 8.32
C LYS A 153 -1.17 -10.49 7.41
N ARG A 154 0.10 -10.85 7.18
CA ARG A 154 1.03 -10.13 6.32
C ARG A 154 2.00 -11.10 5.64
N GLN A 155 2.43 -10.76 4.42
CA GLN A 155 3.47 -11.48 3.67
C GLN A 155 4.46 -10.50 3.06
N LEU A 156 5.75 -10.84 3.12
CA LEU A 156 6.91 -10.07 2.62
C LEU A 156 7.81 -11.02 1.79
N GLU A 157 8.40 -10.53 0.69
CA GLU A 157 9.27 -11.31 -0.21
C GLU A 157 10.70 -10.80 -0.27
N ASP A 158 10.91 -9.52 0.04
CA ASP A 158 12.19 -8.97 0.44
C ASP A 158 12.03 -7.94 1.59
N TRP A 159 13.13 -7.61 2.28
CA TRP A 159 13.16 -6.48 3.19
C TRP A 159 13.01 -5.14 2.46
N GLU A 160 13.40 -5.08 1.19
CA GLU A 160 13.27 -3.89 0.33
C GLU A 160 11.81 -3.62 -0.08
N ASP A 161 10.91 -4.61 0.01
CA ASP A 161 9.47 -4.45 -0.23
C ASP A 161 8.75 -3.61 0.84
N LEU A 162 9.47 -3.22 1.89
CA LEU A 162 8.95 -2.59 3.09
C LEU A 162 9.06 -1.07 3.04
N GLY A 163 8.19 -0.46 2.25
CA GLY A 163 7.90 0.98 2.34
C GLY A 163 7.05 1.33 3.58
N PRO A 164 7.02 2.61 4.00
CA PRO A 164 6.35 3.02 5.23
C PRO A 164 4.83 2.75 5.22
N TRP A 165 4.36 1.86 6.10
CA TRP A 165 2.95 1.47 6.18
C TRP A 165 2.19 2.30 7.22
N GLN A 166 1.23 3.14 6.81
CA GLN A 166 0.57 4.13 7.69
C GLN A 166 1.53 5.12 8.39
N GLY A 167 2.71 5.40 7.80
CA GLY A 167 3.74 6.24 8.42
C GLY A 167 4.68 5.51 9.39
N PHE A 168 4.76 4.18 9.29
CA PHE A 168 5.58 3.32 10.12
C PHE A 168 6.79 2.76 9.37
N ASP A 169 7.99 2.87 9.95
CA ASP A 169 9.18 2.16 9.49
C ASP A 169 9.07 0.68 9.91
N MET A 170 9.22 -0.26 8.98
CA MET A 170 9.06 -1.69 9.29
C MET A 170 10.14 -2.24 10.22
N LEU A 171 11.26 -1.55 10.41
CA LEU A 171 12.18 -1.82 11.51
C LEU A 171 11.50 -1.67 12.87
N GLU A 172 10.50 -0.81 12.97
CA GLU A 172 9.73 -0.67 14.18
C GLU A 172 8.81 -1.89 14.42
N LEU A 173 8.54 -2.75 13.44
CA LEU A 173 7.85 -4.04 13.67
C LEU A 173 8.72 -4.89 14.57
N PHE A 174 10.03 -4.82 14.36
CA PHE A 174 11.01 -5.45 15.23
C PHE A 174 11.23 -4.62 16.49
N VAL A 175 11.63 -5.30 17.55
CA VAL A 175 12.23 -4.59 18.68
C VAL A 175 13.58 -4.02 18.22
N PRO A 176 13.98 -2.81 18.62
CA PRO A 176 15.17 -2.15 18.08
C PRO A 176 16.46 -2.98 18.19
N GLU A 177 16.56 -3.84 19.21
CA GLU A 177 17.73 -4.71 19.39
C GLU A 177 17.84 -5.81 18.33
N CYS A 178 16.75 -6.14 17.64
CA CYS A 178 16.73 -7.11 16.55
C CYS A 178 17.07 -6.49 15.19
N VAL A 179 17.56 -5.25 15.16
CA VAL A 179 17.90 -4.52 13.93
C VAL A 179 19.37 -4.11 14.00
N ILE A 180 20.14 -4.43 12.97
CA ILE A 180 21.50 -3.89 12.81
C ILE A 180 21.39 -2.51 12.16
N ASP A 181 21.89 -1.51 12.86
CA ASP A 181 21.96 -0.11 12.46
C ASP A 181 23.42 0.37 12.61
N GLU A 182 24.34 -0.27 11.88
CA GLU A 182 25.78 -0.01 11.96
C GLU A 182 26.29 0.62 10.64
N ASP A 183 26.10 1.93 10.44
CA ASP A 183 26.68 2.73 9.32
C ASP A 183 26.53 2.13 7.89
N THR A 184 25.73 1.08 7.70
CA THR A 184 25.30 0.52 6.42
C THR A 184 24.14 1.36 5.91
N GLU A 185 24.06 1.55 4.60
CA GLU A 185 23.12 2.49 3.99
C GLU A 185 21.64 2.15 4.27
N GLU A 186 21.31 0.90 4.64
CA GLU A 186 19.98 0.51 5.13
C GLU A 186 20.07 -0.44 6.35
N PRO A 187 19.24 -0.24 7.42
CA PRO A 187 19.21 -1.14 8.57
C PRO A 187 18.46 -2.44 8.24
N PHE A 188 18.89 -3.57 8.82
CA PHE A 188 18.32 -4.88 8.49
C PHE A 188 18.10 -5.79 9.71
N PRO A 189 17.16 -6.75 9.65
CA PRO A 189 16.88 -7.67 10.76
C PRO A 189 18.03 -8.60 11.13
N TRP A 190 18.36 -8.66 12.43
CA TRP A 190 19.45 -9.47 12.99
C TRP A 190 18.96 -10.83 13.51
N ARG A 191 19.07 -11.88 12.70
CA ARG A 191 18.61 -13.24 13.07
C ARG A 191 19.22 -13.76 14.37
N GLU A 192 20.53 -13.65 14.54
CA GLU A 192 21.21 -14.17 15.74
C GLU A 192 20.65 -13.52 17.02
N GLU A 193 20.44 -12.20 17.01
CA GLU A 193 19.88 -11.50 18.17
C GLU A 193 18.40 -11.84 18.38
N MET A 194 17.62 -12.03 17.30
CA MET A 194 16.26 -12.54 17.41
C MET A 194 16.22 -13.91 18.11
N ILE A 195 17.05 -14.86 17.67
CA ILE A 195 17.14 -16.19 18.29
C ILE A 195 17.56 -16.07 19.76
N LYS A 196 18.56 -15.25 20.08
CA LYS A 196 19.01 -14.99 21.44
C LYS A 196 17.91 -14.43 22.34
N ARG A 197 17.08 -13.50 21.82
CA ARG A 197 15.93 -12.97 22.55
C ARG A 197 14.84 -14.02 22.75
N LEU A 198 14.53 -14.79 21.71
CA LEU A 198 13.58 -15.91 21.81
C LEU A 198 14.03 -16.94 22.85
N GLN A 199 15.33 -17.26 22.93
CA GLN A 199 15.93 -18.11 23.96
C GLN A 199 15.75 -17.54 25.38
N GLN A 200 15.69 -16.23 25.52
CA GLN A 200 15.42 -15.53 26.79
C GLN A 200 13.92 -15.34 27.07
N GLY A 201 13.05 -15.72 26.13
CA GLY A 201 11.60 -15.58 26.26
C GLY A 201 11.14 -14.14 26.05
N GLN A 202 11.94 -13.36 25.32
CA GLN A 202 11.63 -11.98 24.97
C GLN A 202 11.01 -11.92 23.57
N PRO A 203 10.09 -10.97 23.33
CA PRO A 203 9.55 -10.75 22.00
C PRO A 203 10.63 -10.20 21.06
N ILE A 204 10.52 -10.57 19.79
CA ILE A 204 11.35 -10.04 18.69
C ILE A 204 10.57 -9.08 17.80
N ILE A 205 9.24 -9.10 17.90
CA ILE A 205 8.32 -8.24 17.18
C ILE A 205 7.31 -7.58 18.12
N LYS A 206 6.79 -6.44 17.69
CA LYS A 206 5.67 -5.73 18.31
C LYS A 206 4.37 -6.21 17.65
N ARG A 207 3.70 -7.19 18.28
CA ARG A 207 2.51 -7.88 17.72
C ARG A 207 1.42 -6.92 17.26
N GLU A 208 1.27 -5.77 17.91
CA GLU A 208 0.32 -4.72 17.53
C GLU A 208 0.42 -4.31 16.06
N TYR A 209 1.61 -4.39 15.44
CA TYR A 209 1.78 -4.07 14.03
C TYR A 209 1.39 -5.21 13.08
N ILE A 210 1.50 -6.47 13.50
CA ILE A 210 0.98 -7.61 12.71
C ILE A 210 -0.54 -7.48 12.57
N TYR A 211 -1.22 -7.11 13.65
CA TYR A 211 -2.68 -7.01 13.70
C TYR A 211 -3.21 -5.59 13.39
N ALA A 212 -2.34 -4.62 13.09
CA ALA A 212 -2.73 -3.24 12.82
C ALA A 212 -3.60 -3.07 11.55
N ALA A 213 -3.74 -4.09 10.70
CA ALA A 213 -4.58 -4.08 9.50
C ALA A 213 -6.06 -3.70 9.75
N GLU A 214 -6.50 -3.63 11.02
CA GLU A 214 -7.84 -3.19 11.42
C GLU A 214 -7.92 -1.73 11.92
N LEU A 215 -6.81 -1.00 12.04
CA LEU A 215 -6.82 0.42 12.39
C LEU A 215 -6.81 1.25 11.10
N ALA A 216 -7.96 1.83 10.76
CA ALA A 216 -8.01 2.91 9.77
C ALA A 216 -6.98 3.99 10.15
N PRO A 217 -6.35 4.67 9.18
CA PRO A 217 -5.47 5.79 9.50
C PRO A 217 -6.22 6.79 10.38
N ASP A 218 -5.58 7.29 11.42
CA ASP A 218 -6.11 8.38 12.23
C ASP A 218 -5.99 9.67 11.40
N VAL A 219 -6.93 9.84 10.45
CA VAL A 219 -7.04 11.05 9.63
C VAL A 219 -7.45 12.18 10.57
N PRO A 220 -6.60 13.22 10.73
CA PRO A 220 -6.97 14.34 11.57
C PRO A 220 -8.24 14.99 11.05
N ASP A 221 -9.21 15.17 11.94
CA ASP A 221 -10.39 15.94 11.61
C ASP A 221 -10.00 17.41 11.43
N TRP A 222 -10.25 17.94 10.24
CA TRP A 222 -9.92 19.33 9.93
C TRP A 222 -10.94 20.33 10.50
N PHE A 223 -12.06 19.84 11.03
CA PHE A 223 -13.14 20.65 11.55
C PHE A 223 -13.22 20.56 13.08
N GLU A 224 -13.36 21.71 13.74
CA GLU A 224 -13.53 21.78 15.20
C GLU A 224 -14.88 21.20 15.66
N ASP A 225 -15.90 21.32 14.82
CA ASP A 225 -17.21 20.72 14.98
C ASP A 225 -17.81 20.42 13.60
N HIS A 226 -18.80 19.54 13.55
CA HIS A 226 -19.49 19.15 12.32
C HIS A 226 -20.82 19.89 12.13
N GLN A 227 -21.00 21.03 12.80
CA GLN A 227 -22.24 21.78 12.66
C GLN A 227 -22.31 22.48 11.30
N PHE A 228 -23.53 22.60 10.79
CA PHE A 228 -23.80 23.35 9.58
C PHE A 228 -23.69 24.86 9.84
N THR A 229 -22.50 25.42 9.62
CA THR A 229 -22.17 26.82 9.91
C THR A 229 -21.52 27.51 8.72
N ALA A 230 -21.60 28.84 8.68
CA ALA A 230 -20.90 29.62 7.65
C ALA A 230 -19.38 29.41 7.71
N GLU A 231 -18.81 29.29 8.91
CA GLU A 231 -17.38 29.03 9.11
C GLU A 231 -16.95 27.71 8.49
N ASN A 232 -17.70 26.63 8.72
CA ASN A 232 -17.39 25.34 8.10
C ASN A 232 -17.59 25.37 6.58
N ILE A 233 -18.56 26.13 6.05
CA ILE A 233 -18.71 26.35 4.60
C ILE A 233 -17.54 27.16 4.03
N GLU A 234 -17.04 28.16 4.75
CA GLU A 234 -15.81 28.89 4.36
C GLU A 234 -14.60 27.97 4.32
N ARG A 235 -14.42 27.08 5.32
CA ARG A 235 -13.37 26.05 5.33
C ARG A 235 -13.51 25.09 4.14
N LEU A 236 -14.73 24.61 3.86
CA LEU A 236 -15.07 23.76 2.72
C LEU A 236 -14.95 24.46 1.35
N THR A 237 -14.74 25.77 1.33
CA THR A 237 -14.50 26.52 0.09
C THR A 237 -13.21 27.32 0.18
N HIS A 238 -12.30 26.88 1.05
CA HIS A 238 -11.02 27.54 1.25
C HIS A 238 -10.18 27.47 -0.05
N PRO A 239 -9.42 28.52 -0.41
CA PRO A 239 -8.63 28.54 -1.65
C PRO A 239 -7.62 27.39 -1.80
N SER A 240 -7.21 26.74 -0.71
CA SER A 240 -6.36 25.54 -0.72
C SER A 240 -7.03 24.28 -1.27
N LEU A 241 -8.36 24.29 -1.45
CA LEU A 241 -9.14 23.20 -2.04
C LEU A 241 -9.50 23.47 -3.50
N LEU A 242 -9.28 24.69 -3.98
CA LEU A 242 -9.72 25.14 -5.29
C LEU A 242 -8.55 25.04 -6.29
N PRO A 243 -8.59 24.12 -7.28
CA PRO A 243 -7.52 23.99 -8.25
C PRO A 243 -7.46 25.22 -9.17
N VAL A 244 -6.25 25.63 -9.55
CA VAL A 244 -6.05 26.66 -10.57
C VAL A 244 -6.43 26.06 -11.93
N ARG A 245 -7.54 26.54 -12.49
CA ARG A 245 -8.02 26.18 -13.83
C ARG A 245 -7.64 27.25 -14.86
N GLU A 246 -7.63 26.88 -16.14
CA GLU A 246 -7.24 27.78 -17.23
C GLU A 246 -8.16 29.01 -17.38
N HIS A 247 -7.66 30.04 -18.06
CA HIS A 247 -8.42 31.26 -18.34
C HIS A 247 -9.66 30.96 -19.20
N GLY A 248 -10.84 31.01 -18.57
CA GLY A 248 -12.13 30.88 -19.26
C GLY A 248 -13.19 30.08 -18.51
N GLU A 249 -12.78 29.31 -17.49
CA GLU A 249 -13.72 28.61 -16.63
C GLU A 249 -14.35 29.58 -15.60
N LEU A 250 -15.67 29.66 -15.60
CA LEU A 250 -16.44 30.61 -14.79
C LEU A 250 -16.54 30.21 -13.31
N LEU A 251 -16.16 28.97 -12.98
CA LEU A 251 -16.38 28.35 -11.67
C LEU A 251 -15.05 28.01 -11.01
N ASN A 252 -14.75 28.70 -9.92
CA ASN A 252 -13.67 28.30 -9.03
C ASN A 252 -14.19 27.21 -8.09
N SER A 253 -14.04 25.94 -8.48
CA SER A 253 -14.64 24.80 -7.79
C SER A 253 -13.80 23.53 -7.85
N TYR A 254 -13.98 22.67 -6.84
CA TYR A 254 -13.59 21.26 -6.86
C TYR A 254 -14.83 20.38 -6.80
N GLU A 255 -14.77 19.20 -7.42
CA GLU A 255 -15.88 18.26 -7.45
C GLU A 255 -15.35 16.82 -7.48
N PHE A 256 -16.11 15.90 -6.89
CA PHE A 256 -15.73 14.49 -6.79
C PHE A 256 -16.94 13.58 -6.57
N TRP A 257 -16.74 12.29 -6.76
CA TRP A 257 -17.72 11.24 -6.43
C TRP A 257 -17.19 10.32 -5.32
N VAL A 258 -17.99 10.09 -4.29
CA VAL A 258 -17.71 9.11 -3.23
C VAL A 258 -18.99 8.32 -2.95
N ASP A 259 -18.94 6.99 -3.01
CA ASP A 259 -20.05 6.08 -2.71
C ASP A 259 -21.38 6.43 -3.42
N GLY A 260 -21.29 6.83 -4.69
CA GLY A 260 -22.47 7.22 -5.50
C GLY A 260 -23.04 8.60 -5.18
N GLN A 261 -22.35 9.39 -4.35
CA GLN A 261 -22.68 10.78 -4.07
C GLN A 261 -21.68 11.72 -4.74
N PHE A 262 -22.21 12.67 -5.51
CA PHE A 262 -21.46 13.77 -6.07
C PHE A 262 -21.45 14.95 -5.11
N CYS A 263 -20.26 15.50 -4.89
CA CYS A 263 -20.03 16.66 -4.05
C CYS A 263 -19.27 17.72 -4.83
N ARG A 264 -19.63 19.00 -4.63
CA ARG A 264 -18.88 20.12 -5.19
C ARG A 264 -18.85 21.32 -4.24
N GLY A 265 -17.67 21.85 -3.98
CA GLY A 265 -17.47 23.15 -3.33
C GLY A 265 -17.16 24.22 -4.37
N SER A 266 -17.70 25.43 -4.24
CA SER A 266 -17.49 26.50 -5.22
C SER A 266 -17.45 27.89 -4.59
N VAL A 267 -16.65 28.77 -5.19
CA VAL A 267 -16.59 30.21 -4.88
C VAL A 267 -16.92 30.99 -6.16
N TYR A 268 -17.85 31.94 -6.05
CA TYR A 268 -18.26 32.80 -7.15
C TYR A 268 -17.97 34.25 -6.80
N GLY A 269 -17.34 34.97 -7.72
CA GLY A 269 -16.97 36.37 -7.53
C GLY A 269 -15.79 36.57 -6.56
N ASP A 270 -15.49 37.84 -6.30
CA ASP A 270 -14.52 38.29 -5.30
C ASP A 270 -15.29 38.81 -4.07
N GLU A 271 -14.80 38.58 -2.86
CA GLU A 271 -15.46 38.94 -1.59
C GLU A 271 -15.84 40.42 -1.46
N TYR A 272 -15.19 41.28 -2.27
CA TYR A 272 -15.47 42.71 -2.36
C TYR A 272 -16.40 43.11 -3.51
N THR A 273 -16.92 42.15 -4.28
CA THR A 273 -17.76 42.37 -5.46
C THR A 273 -19.20 41.97 -5.25
N GLU A 274 -20.12 42.69 -5.90
CA GLU A 274 -21.53 42.34 -5.92
C GLU A 274 -21.74 40.97 -6.58
N GLY A 275 -22.51 40.10 -5.94
CA GLY A 275 -22.74 38.74 -6.42
C GLY A 275 -21.76 37.69 -5.89
N TYR A 276 -20.91 38.03 -4.92
CA TYR A 276 -20.07 37.05 -4.24
C TYR A 276 -20.87 36.06 -3.39
N PHE A 277 -20.57 34.77 -3.57
CA PHE A 277 -21.09 33.72 -2.71
C PHE A 277 -20.23 32.47 -2.76
N ARG A 278 -20.38 31.66 -1.72
CA ARG A 278 -19.82 30.30 -1.65
C ARG A 278 -20.95 29.31 -1.68
N SER A 279 -20.76 28.18 -2.34
CA SER A 279 -21.79 27.15 -2.41
C SER A 279 -21.25 25.74 -2.29
N LEU A 280 -22.08 24.88 -1.73
CA LEU A 280 -21.92 23.44 -1.72
C LEU A 280 -23.04 22.82 -2.53
N TYR A 281 -22.72 21.88 -3.41
CA TYR A 281 -23.68 21.14 -4.20
C TYR A 281 -23.54 19.65 -3.92
N PHE A 282 -24.66 18.99 -3.67
CA PHE A 282 -24.75 17.55 -3.47
C PHE A 282 -25.73 16.96 -4.46
N GLN A 283 -25.39 15.79 -5.00
CA GLN A 283 -26.30 15.01 -5.83
C GLN A 283 -26.09 13.52 -5.56
N ASP A 284 -27.18 12.76 -5.51
CA ASP A 284 -27.14 11.30 -5.37
C ASP A 284 -27.49 10.58 -6.68
N ASP A 285 -27.30 9.27 -6.68
CA ASP A 285 -27.67 8.33 -7.74
C ASP A 285 -29.19 8.22 -7.94
N HIS A 286 -29.99 8.62 -6.95
CA HIS A 286 -31.45 8.68 -7.02
C HIS A 286 -31.97 9.91 -7.76
N GLY A 287 -31.08 10.80 -8.21
CA GLY A 287 -31.43 11.97 -9.01
C GLY A 287 -31.98 13.13 -8.18
N CYS A 288 -31.63 13.21 -6.89
CA CYS A 288 -31.86 14.39 -6.07
C CYS A 288 -30.64 15.32 -6.15
N ALA A 289 -30.87 16.63 -6.12
CA ALA A 289 -29.79 17.62 -6.05
C ALA A 289 -30.12 18.69 -5.00
N LEU A 290 -29.13 19.07 -4.20
CA LEU A 290 -29.20 20.10 -3.18
C LEU A 290 -28.07 21.11 -3.39
N LEU A 291 -28.40 22.39 -3.35
CA LEU A 291 -27.46 23.51 -3.37
C LEU A 291 -27.60 24.28 -2.06
N LEU A 292 -26.50 24.40 -1.32
CA LEU A 292 -26.40 25.22 -0.13
C LEU A 292 -25.49 26.41 -0.44
N LYS A 293 -25.87 27.61 0.00
CA LYS A 293 -25.22 28.87 -0.34
C LYS A 293 -25.00 29.70 0.90
N ILE A 294 -23.82 30.30 1.03
CA ILE A 294 -23.58 31.44 1.92
C ILE A 294 -23.26 32.71 1.13
N GLU A 295 -23.85 33.82 1.54
CA GLU A 295 -23.66 35.14 0.94
C GLU A 295 -23.57 36.22 2.02
N PRO A 296 -22.84 37.33 1.78
CA PRO A 296 -22.79 38.43 2.74
C PRO A 296 -24.19 38.95 3.06
N ALA A 297 -24.51 39.11 4.35
CA ALA A 297 -25.76 39.73 4.76
C ALA A 297 -25.72 41.23 4.43
N ASP A 298 -26.74 41.73 3.74
CA ASP A 298 -26.89 43.16 3.47
C ASP A 298 -26.93 43.94 4.80
N GLN A 299 -26.00 44.87 4.99
CA GLN A 299 -25.97 45.75 6.17
C GLN A 299 -27.24 46.64 6.29
N ALA A 300 -28.07 46.68 5.25
CA ALA A 300 -29.27 47.53 5.16
C ALA A 300 -30.57 46.85 5.62
N SER A 301 -30.61 45.52 5.86
CA SER A 301 -31.83 44.82 6.31
C SER A 301 -31.74 44.44 7.80
N GLY A 302 -31.90 45.47 8.64
CA GLY A 302 -32.04 45.52 10.10
C GLY A 302 -32.13 44.24 10.95
N SER A 303 -31.15 44.06 11.83
CA SER A 303 -31.26 44.41 13.26
C SER A 303 -29.83 44.55 13.84
N PRO A 304 -29.47 45.65 14.52
CA PRO A 304 -28.09 45.90 14.91
C PRO A 304 -27.71 45.00 16.09
N ASN A 305 -26.94 43.94 15.83
CA ASN A 305 -26.17 43.31 16.88
C ASN A 305 -24.90 44.17 17.07
N GLU A 306 -24.97 45.15 17.98
CA GLU A 306 -23.93 46.17 18.23
C GLU A 306 -22.55 45.58 18.59
N LEU A 307 -22.49 44.29 18.92
CA LEU A 307 -21.25 43.56 19.24
C LEU A 307 -20.45 43.12 17.99
N ALA A 308 -21.09 42.91 16.84
CA ALA A 308 -20.40 42.47 15.61
C ALA A 308 -19.69 43.63 14.87
N GLN A 309 -20.07 44.88 15.16
CA GLN A 309 -19.49 46.07 14.53
C GLN A 309 -18.03 46.34 14.94
N GLN A 310 -17.52 45.69 16.00
CA GLN A 310 -16.17 45.96 16.52
C GLN A 310 -15.05 45.06 15.96
N ALA A 311 -15.37 44.02 15.17
CA ALA A 311 -14.37 43.03 14.74
C ALA A 311 -14.08 42.98 13.23
N GLY A 312 -14.84 43.68 12.38
CA GLY A 312 -14.63 43.60 10.92
C GLY A 312 -14.97 42.24 10.29
N THR A 313 -15.66 41.36 11.02
CA THR A 313 -16.05 40.02 10.56
C THR A 313 -17.35 40.09 9.75
N PRO A 314 -17.41 39.53 8.53
CA PRO A 314 -18.63 39.50 7.74
C PRO A 314 -19.73 38.66 8.42
N VAL A 315 -20.97 39.16 8.38
CA VAL A 315 -22.16 38.39 8.79
C VAL A 315 -22.67 37.64 7.56
N TRP A 316 -22.75 36.31 7.65
CA TRP A 316 -23.16 35.46 6.54
C TRP A 316 -24.65 35.09 6.62
N ARG A 317 -25.35 35.13 5.48
CA ARG A 317 -26.68 34.53 5.31
C ARG A 317 -26.53 33.17 4.67
N ILE A 318 -27.12 32.14 5.27
CA ILE A 318 -27.18 30.79 4.71
C ILE A 318 -28.54 30.54 4.08
N SER A 319 -28.56 29.94 2.90
CA SER A 319 -29.78 29.53 2.20
C SER A 319 -29.55 28.22 1.45
N GLY A 320 -30.62 27.51 1.12
CA GLY A 320 -30.53 26.29 0.35
C GLY A 320 -31.69 26.13 -0.63
N ALA A 321 -31.45 25.38 -1.70
CA ALA A 321 -32.47 25.00 -2.65
C ALA A 321 -32.22 23.58 -3.15
N TYR A 322 -33.27 22.84 -3.50
CA TYR A 322 -33.16 21.48 -4.02
C TYR A 322 -34.00 21.27 -5.29
N ARG A 323 -33.71 20.20 -6.04
CA ARG A 323 -34.49 19.76 -7.20
C ARG A 323 -34.34 18.26 -7.46
N TYR A 324 -35.26 17.69 -8.23
CA TYR A 324 -35.20 16.30 -8.73
C TYR A 324 -34.72 16.28 -10.18
N VAL A 325 -33.45 15.94 -10.40
CA VAL A 325 -32.72 15.99 -11.68
C VAL A 325 -33.42 15.22 -12.81
N ASN A 326 -34.07 14.10 -12.48
CA ASN A 326 -34.72 13.22 -13.47
C ASN A 326 -36.17 13.60 -13.84
N SER A 327 -36.69 14.73 -13.36
CA SER A 327 -38.04 15.18 -13.70
C SER A 327 -38.02 16.22 -14.84
N GLU A 328 -38.90 16.07 -15.83
CA GLU A 328 -38.94 16.86 -17.08
C GLU A 328 -39.14 18.39 -16.88
N ASN A 329 -39.35 18.88 -15.65
CA ASN A 329 -39.43 20.31 -15.30
C ASN A 329 -38.98 20.54 -13.84
N SER A 330 -37.73 20.21 -13.50
CA SER A 330 -37.23 20.35 -12.12
C SER A 330 -36.87 21.81 -11.77
N GLU A 331 -37.87 22.58 -11.36
CA GLU A 331 -37.64 23.88 -10.72
C GLU A 331 -36.97 23.69 -9.36
N TRP A 332 -36.09 24.63 -9.01
CA TRP A 332 -35.47 24.68 -7.69
C TRP A 332 -36.51 25.08 -6.63
N SER A 333 -36.66 24.25 -5.61
CA SER A 333 -37.50 24.51 -4.44
C SER A 333 -36.66 24.95 -3.25
N LEU A 334 -37.20 25.81 -2.39
CA LEU A 334 -36.51 26.27 -1.17
C LEU A 334 -36.25 25.09 -0.23
N PHE A 335 -35.01 24.95 0.25
CA PHE A 335 -34.65 23.98 1.29
C PHE A 335 -34.94 24.56 2.68
N THR A 336 -35.82 23.89 3.43
CA THR A 336 -36.21 24.20 4.81
C THR A 336 -36.22 22.93 5.66
N GLU A 337 -36.46 23.05 6.98
CA GLU A 337 -36.68 21.90 7.88
C GLU A 337 -37.86 21.00 7.47
N GLU A 338 -38.81 21.54 6.68
CA GLU A 338 -39.98 20.81 6.17
C GLU A 338 -39.74 20.15 4.81
N SER A 339 -38.50 20.21 4.28
CA SER A 339 -38.18 19.57 2.99
C SER A 339 -38.40 18.06 3.02
N PRO A 340 -38.65 17.43 1.85
CA PRO A 340 -38.79 15.99 1.72
C PRO A 340 -37.66 15.19 2.39
N SER A 341 -37.97 13.99 2.90
CA SER A 341 -37.04 13.21 3.73
C SER A 341 -35.78 12.74 2.98
N ASP A 342 -35.92 12.45 1.70
CA ASP A 342 -34.82 12.16 0.77
C ASP A 342 -33.87 13.35 0.63
N ILE A 343 -34.39 14.58 0.52
CA ILE A 343 -33.58 15.80 0.49
C ILE A 343 -32.89 16.07 1.83
N GLN A 344 -33.56 15.82 2.95
CA GLN A 344 -32.93 15.93 4.28
C GLN A 344 -31.80 14.90 4.45
N GLN A 345 -31.99 13.68 3.96
CA GLN A 345 -30.96 12.64 3.95
C GLN A 345 -29.78 13.02 3.04
N LEU A 346 -30.06 13.55 1.85
CA LEU A 346 -29.03 14.06 0.93
C LEU A 346 -28.21 15.18 1.60
N SER A 347 -28.88 16.09 2.32
CA SER A 347 -28.20 17.16 3.08
C SER A 347 -27.26 16.60 4.14
N ASN A 348 -27.75 15.69 5.00
CA ASN A 348 -26.94 15.14 6.10
C ASN A 348 -25.79 14.30 5.55
N ARG A 349 -26.07 13.39 4.63
CA ARG A 349 -25.05 12.52 4.02
C ARG A 349 -24.02 13.33 3.23
N GLY A 350 -24.48 14.30 2.44
CA GLY A 350 -23.61 15.17 1.65
C GLY A 350 -22.70 16.01 2.52
N TRP A 351 -23.24 16.52 3.64
CA TRP A 351 -22.45 17.25 4.63
C TRP A 351 -21.36 16.36 5.26
N ASP A 352 -21.73 15.21 5.82
CA ASP A 352 -20.78 14.30 6.46
C ASP A 352 -19.71 13.80 5.48
N THR A 353 -20.12 13.43 4.26
CA THR A 353 -19.20 12.99 3.21
C THR A 353 -18.22 14.10 2.84
N LEU A 354 -18.71 15.33 2.66
CA LEU A 354 -17.86 16.44 2.28
C LEU A 354 -16.87 16.82 3.39
N LEU A 355 -17.27 16.82 4.66
CA LEU A 355 -16.36 17.04 5.79
C LEU A 355 -15.27 15.97 5.82
N GLN A 356 -15.64 14.69 5.73
CA GLN A 356 -14.68 13.58 5.74
C GLN A 356 -13.72 13.64 4.54
N SER A 357 -14.24 13.84 3.34
CA SER A 357 -13.43 13.90 2.12
C SER A 357 -12.49 15.10 2.10
N VAL A 358 -12.89 16.24 2.66
CA VAL A 358 -11.99 17.39 2.79
C VAL A 358 -10.94 17.16 3.88
N SER A 359 -11.27 16.49 4.99
CA SER A 359 -10.26 16.06 5.98
C SER A 359 -9.25 15.09 5.36
N ASN A 360 -9.71 14.11 4.59
CA ASN A 360 -8.84 13.21 3.82
C ASN A 360 -7.93 14.00 2.86
N TYR A 361 -8.50 14.96 2.14
CA TYR A 361 -7.77 15.80 1.20
C TYR A 361 -6.67 16.60 1.88
N GLN A 362 -6.96 17.23 3.03
CA GLN A 362 -5.95 17.98 3.79
C GLN A 362 -4.88 17.05 4.38
N TYR A 363 -5.25 15.83 4.78
CA TYR A 363 -4.29 14.83 5.23
C TYR A 363 -3.34 14.44 4.09
N VAL A 364 -3.84 14.17 2.88
CA VAL A 364 -3.04 13.83 1.68
C VAL A 364 -1.98 14.90 1.38
N ARG A 365 -2.28 16.19 1.60
CA ARG A 365 -1.31 17.29 1.46
C ARG A 365 -0.06 17.14 2.31
N THR A 366 -0.13 16.34 3.37
CA THR A 366 1.00 16.10 4.28
C THR A 366 1.77 14.82 3.94
N LEU A 367 1.22 13.95 3.07
CA LEU A 367 1.77 12.63 2.78
C LEU A 367 2.90 12.64 1.76
N ILE A 368 2.76 13.44 0.68
CA ILE A 368 3.72 13.44 -0.44
C ILE A 368 4.13 14.87 -0.78
N SER A 369 5.43 15.13 -0.75
CA SER A 369 6.00 16.38 -1.22
C SER A 369 5.97 16.46 -2.75
N THR A 370 5.53 17.60 -3.30
CA THR A 370 5.58 17.85 -4.76
C THR A 370 7.00 17.83 -5.30
N GLN A 371 8.00 18.14 -4.46
CA GLN A 371 9.41 18.06 -4.84
C GLN A 371 9.83 16.62 -5.10
N HIS A 372 9.31 15.64 -4.35
CA HIS A 372 9.67 14.23 -4.56
C HIS A 372 9.28 13.77 -5.97
N ILE A 373 8.06 14.12 -6.42
CA ILE A 373 7.61 13.79 -7.78
C ILE A 373 8.47 14.50 -8.83
N ARG A 374 8.83 15.77 -8.61
CA ARG A 374 9.71 16.51 -9.53
C ARG A 374 11.11 15.90 -9.63
N ASP A 375 11.67 15.49 -8.51
CA ASP A 375 13.01 14.89 -8.45
C ASP A 375 13.02 13.57 -9.23
N LEU A 376 11.99 12.74 -9.08
CA LEU A 376 11.83 11.50 -9.84
C LEU A 376 11.68 11.77 -11.35
N LEU A 377 10.85 12.75 -11.72
CA LEU A 377 10.67 13.15 -13.13
C LEU A 377 11.93 13.77 -13.75
N ALA A 378 12.88 14.24 -12.94
CA ALA A 378 14.13 14.85 -13.38
C ALA A 378 15.28 13.84 -13.52
N LEU A 379 15.07 12.57 -13.18
CA LEU A 379 16.12 11.56 -13.24
C LEU A 379 16.59 11.31 -14.69
N PRO A 380 17.91 11.12 -14.92
CA PRO A 380 18.47 10.73 -16.22
C PRO A 380 17.77 9.54 -16.91
N ILE A 381 17.33 8.56 -16.12
CA ILE A 381 16.58 7.40 -16.62
C ILE A 381 15.22 7.79 -17.24
N ALA A 382 14.58 8.85 -16.75
CA ALA A 382 13.28 9.31 -17.25
C ALA A 382 13.40 10.19 -18.50
N GLU A 383 14.55 10.84 -18.73
CA GLU A 383 14.75 11.80 -19.83
C GLU A 383 14.30 11.36 -21.24
N PRO A 384 14.53 10.11 -21.73
CA PRO A 384 14.10 9.73 -23.06
C PRO A 384 12.58 9.50 -23.17
N TYR A 385 11.89 9.32 -22.05
CA TYR A 385 10.45 9.11 -21.95
C TYR A 385 9.74 10.46 -21.74
N ASP A 386 9.85 11.30 -22.76
CA ASP A 386 9.42 12.69 -22.77
C ASP A 386 8.04 12.90 -23.41
N ASP A 387 7.35 11.83 -23.81
CA ASP A 387 6.02 11.89 -24.42
C ASP A 387 5.03 10.89 -23.81
N TYR A 388 4.25 11.36 -22.82
CA TYR A 388 3.28 10.52 -22.11
C TYR A 388 2.17 9.96 -23.02
N TYR A 389 1.89 10.63 -24.15
CA TYR A 389 0.80 10.26 -25.06
C TYR A 389 1.27 9.41 -26.24
N ASP A 390 2.55 9.05 -26.27
CA ASP A 390 3.15 8.17 -27.25
C ASP A 390 3.29 6.75 -26.68
N ASP A 391 2.87 5.75 -27.46
CA ASP A 391 2.84 4.35 -27.03
C ASP A 391 4.21 3.79 -26.63
N ASP A 392 5.30 4.35 -27.16
CA ASP A 392 6.67 3.88 -26.88
C ASP A 392 7.43 4.81 -25.91
N ARG A 393 7.09 6.11 -25.86
CA ARG A 393 7.89 7.13 -25.15
C ARG A 393 7.28 7.62 -23.84
N HIS A 394 6.27 6.92 -23.32
CA HIS A 394 5.60 7.33 -22.10
C HIS A 394 6.23 6.77 -20.81
N GLY A 395 6.98 5.67 -20.88
CA GLY A 395 7.47 4.99 -19.69
C GLY A 395 8.29 3.73 -19.94
N LEU A 396 8.70 3.07 -18.86
CA LEU A 396 9.47 1.82 -18.89
C LEU A 396 9.15 0.90 -17.72
N TRP A 397 9.48 -0.38 -17.90
CA TRP A 397 9.51 -1.37 -16.82
C TRP A 397 10.84 -1.32 -16.05
N ILE A 398 10.74 -1.38 -14.73
CA ILE A 398 11.85 -1.59 -13.80
C ILE A 398 11.36 -2.61 -12.78
N GLU A 399 11.98 -3.79 -12.78
CA GLU A 399 11.52 -4.96 -12.03
C GLU A 399 10.01 -5.19 -12.23
N ASP A 400 9.22 -5.18 -11.15
CA ASP A 400 7.78 -5.42 -11.14
C ASP A 400 6.92 -4.18 -11.41
N PHE A 401 7.55 -3.03 -11.66
CA PHE A 401 6.86 -1.76 -11.82
C PHE A 401 6.97 -1.19 -13.23
N TYR A 402 5.82 -0.73 -13.73
CA TYR A 402 5.77 0.12 -14.91
C TYR A 402 5.71 1.59 -14.50
N PHE A 403 6.76 2.34 -14.81
CA PHE A 403 6.79 3.79 -14.57
C PHE A 403 6.44 4.54 -15.84
N ALA A 404 5.50 5.49 -15.76
CA ALA A 404 5.26 6.44 -16.84
C ALA A 404 5.35 7.89 -16.36
N PHE A 405 5.89 8.75 -17.21
CA PHE A 405 6.31 10.09 -16.85
C PHE A 405 5.61 11.12 -17.72
N ARG A 406 5.01 12.13 -17.09
CA ARG A 406 4.48 13.32 -17.77
C ARG A 406 5.15 14.54 -17.20
N GLN A 407 5.85 15.28 -18.06
CA GLN A 407 6.50 16.54 -17.68
C GLN A 407 5.47 17.68 -17.59
N ALA A 408 5.71 18.64 -16.69
CA ALA A 408 4.83 19.81 -16.58
C ALA A 408 4.80 20.60 -17.89
N GLY A 409 3.60 20.99 -18.34
CA GLY A 409 3.39 21.77 -19.56
C GLY A 409 3.44 20.96 -20.85
N GLN A 410 3.55 19.62 -20.77
CA GLN A 410 3.32 18.76 -21.92
C GLN A 410 1.90 18.95 -22.46
N MET A 411 1.76 19.05 -23.78
CA MET A 411 0.47 19.37 -24.42
C MET A 411 -0.33 18.09 -24.70
N TYR A 412 -1.61 18.09 -24.32
CA TYR A 412 -2.60 17.10 -24.76
C TYR A 412 -3.80 17.84 -25.32
N ASN A 413 -4.16 17.57 -26.58
CA ASN A 413 -5.24 18.29 -27.26
C ASN A 413 -5.15 19.83 -27.12
N ASP A 414 -3.94 20.39 -27.30
CA ASP A 414 -3.63 21.81 -27.13
C ASP A 414 -3.81 22.38 -25.71
N VAL A 415 -3.94 21.51 -24.69
CA VAL A 415 -4.02 21.88 -23.28
C VAL A 415 -2.74 21.46 -22.54
N PRO A 416 -2.00 22.38 -21.89
CA PRO A 416 -0.86 22.04 -21.04
C PRO A 416 -1.29 21.19 -19.84
N GLN A 417 -0.56 20.12 -19.60
CA GLN A 417 -0.88 19.12 -18.58
C GLN A 417 0.03 19.27 -17.36
N PRO A 418 -0.47 18.92 -16.16
CA PRO A 418 0.34 18.89 -14.95
C PRO A 418 1.40 17.79 -15.02
N ALA A 419 2.49 18.00 -14.29
CA ALA A 419 3.49 16.96 -14.05
C ALA A 419 2.85 15.77 -13.34
N MET A 420 3.17 14.55 -13.78
CA MET A 420 2.61 13.33 -13.20
C MET A 420 3.61 12.19 -13.30
N LEU A 421 3.69 11.41 -12.23
CA LEU A 421 4.27 10.08 -12.24
C LEU A 421 3.12 9.06 -12.18
N ARG A 422 3.17 8.01 -13.01
CA ARG A 422 2.29 6.85 -12.91
C ARG A 422 3.12 5.62 -12.58
N ILE A 423 2.65 4.83 -11.61
CA ILE A 423 3.20 3.52 -11.28
C ILE A 423 2.12 2.47 -11.56
N GLY A 424 2.41 1.56 -12.48
CA GLY A 424 1.62 0.37 -12.75
C GLY A 424 2.29 -0.87 -12.17
N ARG A 425 1.49 -1.85 -11.75
CA ARG A 425 2.00 -3.19 -11.41
C ARG A 425 1.05 -4.28 -11.90
N GLU A 426 1.63 -5.43 -12.23
CA GLU A 426 0.91 -6.66 -12.48
C GLU A 426 0.95 -7.52 -11.22
N TYR A 427 -0.20 -8.09 -10.82
CA TYR A 427 -0.25 -9.05 -9.72
C TYR A 427 -1.23 -10.16 -10.03
N THR A 428 -1.02 -11.33 -9.43
CA THR A 428 -1.96 -12.45 -9.55
C THR A 428 -2.95 -12.38 -8.38
N ASP A 429 -4.24 -12.29 -8.67
CA ASP A 429 -5.26 -12.24 -7.62
C ASP A 429 -5.52 -13.62 -6.98
N THR A 430 -6.40 -13.64 -5.97
CA THR A 430 -6.75 -14.89 -5.25
C THR A 430 -7.39 -15.99 -6.12
N GLN A 431 -7.80 -15.67 -7.34
CA GLN A 431 -8.38 -16.59 -8.31
C GLN A 431 -7.33 -17.08 -9.33
N GLY A 432 -6.10 -16.56 -9.27
CA GLY A 432 -5.04 -16.89 -10.21
C GLY A 432 -5.06 -16.04 -11.48
N GLU A 433 -5.83 -14.95 -11.52
CA GLU A 433 -5.89 -14.06 -12.67
C GLU A 433 -4.87 -12.92 -12.53
N THR A 434 -4.13 -12.63 -13.62
CA THR A 434 -3.28 -11.45 -13.68
C THR A 434 -4.17 -10.20 -13.74
N LYS A 435 -3.98 -9.29 -12.80
CA LYS A 435 -4.62 -7.99 -12.72
C LYS A 435 -3.57 -6.90 -12.90
N VAL A 436 -3.97 -5.81 -13.53
CA VAL A 436 -3.16 -4.60 -13.67
C VAL A 436 -3.81 -3.51 -12.84
N GLU A 437 -3.01 -2.90 -11.98
CA GLU A 437 -3.42 -1.68 -11.30
C GLU A 437 -2.45 -0.54 -11.56
N LYS A 438 -2.99 0.68 -11.55
CA LYS A 438 -2.30 1.91 -11.93
C LYS A 438 -2.59 2.98 -10.89
N TYR A 439 -1.54 3.63 -10.43
CA TYR A 439 -1.59 4.75 -9.49
C TYR A 439 -1.02 5.98 -10.15
N PHE A 440 -1.70 7.11 -10.00
CA PHE A 440 -1.34 8.37 -10.63
C PHE A 440 -1.05 9.39 -9.53
N TYR A 441 0.11 10.05 -9.64
CA TYR A 441 0.60 11.05 -8.70
C TYR A 441 0.78 12.37 -9.44
N THR A 442 -0.24 13.21 -9.45
CA THR A 442 -0.32 14.41 -10.30
C THR A 442 -0.13 15.67 -9.48
N ILE A 443 0.78 16.57 -9.88
CA ILE A 443 1.01 17.84 -9.19
C ILE A 443 -0.01 18.89 -9.65
N HIS A 444 -0.85 19.36 -8.72
CA HIS A 444 -1.83 20.42 -8.98
C HIS A 444 -1.55 21.67 -8.16
N GLN A 445 -1.69 22.83 -8.81
CA GLN A 445 -1.65 24.14 -8.16
C GLN A 445 -3.04 24.56 -7.69
N HIS A 446 -3.11 25.24 -6.55
CA HIS A 446 -4.33 25.71 -5.91
C HIS A 446 -4.41 27.23 -5.84
N ALA A 447 -5.61 27.76 -5.63
CA ALA A 447 -5.88 29.20 -5.64
C ALA A 447 -5.18 29.98 -4.51
N ASP A 448 -4.78 29.30 -3.43
CA ASP A 448 -3.90 29.87 -2.39
C ASP A 448 -2.41 29.94 -2.81
N GLY A 449 -2.08 29.46 -4.01
CA GLY A 449 -0.72 29.37 -4.54
C GLY A 449 0.04 28.13 -4.10
N SER A 450 -0.54 27.28 -3.26
CA SER A 450 0.06 26.01 -2.86
C SER A 450 0.00 24.96 -3.97
N GLU A 451 0.78 23.90 -3.80
CA GLU A 451 0.74 22.73 -4.67
C GLU A 451 0.53 21.47 -3.83
N ILE A 452 -0.10 20.46 -4.43
CA ILE A 452 -0.36 19.15 -3.84
C ILE A 452 -0.12 18.07 -4.89
N VAL A 453 0.25 16.87 -4.43
CA VAL A 453 0.17 15.65 -5.24
C VAL A 453 -1.22 15.03 -5.07
N LEU A 454 -2.06 15.09 -6.10
CA LEU A 454 -3.31 14.33 -6.16
C LEU A 454 -3.00 12.88 -6.47
N ILE A 455 -3.71 11.99 -5.78
CA ILE A 455 -3.52 10.53 -5.90
C ILE A 455 -4.81 9.92 -6.44
N GLU A 456 -4.68 9.17 -7.53
CA GLU A 456 -5.77 8.48 -8.20
C GLU A 456 -5.40 7.02 -8.46
N TYR A 457 -6.42 6.16 -8.53
CA TYR A 457 -6.25 4.72 -8.71
C TYR A 457 -7.16 4.17 -9.79
N SER A 458 -6.66 3.20 -10.54
CA SER A 458 -7.44 2.37 -11.45
C SER A 458 -7.01 0.91 -11.34
N ALA A 459 -7.98 0.00 -11.21
CA ALA A 459 -7.83 -1.41 -11.56
C ALA A 459 -8.54 -1.62 -12.88
N GLN A 460 -7.83 -2.09 -13.90
CA GLN A 460 -8.49 -2.50 -15.15
C GLN A 460 -9.05 -3.91 -14.97
N GLU A 461 -10.37 -4.06 -15.16
CA GLU A 461 -11.00 -5.38 -15.28
C GLU A 461 -11.03 -5.87 -16.74
N GLU A 462 -10.99 -4.97 -17.74
CA GLU A 462 -11.04 -5.31 -19.18
C GLU A 462 -10.12 -4.40 -20.03
N GLU A 463 -9.48 -4.95 -21.06
CA GLU A 463 -8.54 -4.26 -21.97
C GLU A 463 -9.19 -3.19 -22.88
N ASP A 464 -10.53 -3.15 -22.98
CA ASP A 464 -11.27 -2.42 -24.01
C ASP A 464 -11.92 -1.08 -23.55
N GLU A 465 -11.72 -0.63 -22.31
CA GLU A 465 -12.22 0.69 -21.88
C GLU A 465 -11.29 1.83 -22.34
N GLU A 466 -11.81 2.72 -23.21
CA GLU A 466 -11.06 3.85 -23.79
C GLU A 466 -10.54 4.85 -22.73
N GLU A 467 -11.20 4.96 -21.56
CA GLU A 467 -10.71 5.74 -20.41
C GLU A 467 -11.06 5.02 -19.10
N PRO A 468 -10.07 4.67 -18.24
CA PRO A 468 -10.36 4.00 -16.98
C PRO A 468 -11.10 4.93 -16.01
N LEU A 469 -12.12 4.42 -15.33
CA LEU A 469 -12.71 5.10 -14.18
C LEU A 469 -11.65 5.24 -13.07
N LEU A 470 -11.24 6.47 -12.80
CA LEU A 470 -10.27 6.79 -11.76
C LEU A 470 -10.98 6.98 -10.41
N LEU A 471 -10.51 6.25 -9.40
CA LEU A 471 -10.88 6.48 -8.02
C LEU A 471 -9.99 7.57 -7.43
N GLU A 472 -10.58 8.69 -7.03
CA GLU A 472 -9.89 9.84 -6.42
C GLU A 472 -9.54 9.56 -4.95
N LEU A 473 -8.45 8.82 -4.72
CA LEU A 473 -8.00 8.41 -3.39
C LEU A 473 -7.77 9.59 -2.44
N HIS A 474 -7.46 10.76 -2.97
CA HIS A 474 -7.30 11.98 -2.19
C HIS A 474 -8.60 12.49 -1.54
N TYR A 475 -9.78 12.11 -2.04
CA TYR A 475 -11.06 12.36 -1.39
C TYR A 475 -11.59 11.14 -0.62
N VAL A 476 -11.40 9.94 -1.17
CA VAL A 476 -11.88 8.68 -0.57
C VAL A 476 -11.11 8.33 0.70
N GLY A 477 -9.79 8.52 0.70
CA GLY A 477 -8.92 8.14 1.81
C GLY A 477 -8.80 6.63 2.03
N GLY A 478 -8.69 6.25 3.31
CA GLY A 478 -8.71 4.84 3.73
C GLY A 478 -7.45 4.03 3.38
N PRO A 479 -7.53 2.69 3.45
CA PRO A 479 -6.38 1.80 3.24
C PRO A 479 -5.75 1.92 1.84
N GLN A 480 -6.57 2.12 0.81
CA GLN A 480 -6.10 2.22 -0.58
C GLN A 480 -5.25 3.46 -0.81
N LEU A 481 -5.58 4.60 -0.18
CA LEU A 481 -4.74 5.80 -0.19
C LEU A 481 -3.35 5.51 0.40
N LEU A 482 -3.28 4.85 1.54
CA LEU A 482 -2.01 4.55 2.20
C LEU A 482 -1.17 3.57 1.39
N HIS A 483 -1.83 2.58 0.77
CA HIS A 483 -1.18 1.66 -0.14
C HIS A 483 -0.58 2.40 -1.35
N ALA A 484 -1.29 3.38 -1.91
CA ALA A 484 -0.75 4.22 -2.98
C ALA A 484 0.49 5.03 -2.52
N VAL A 485 0.50 5.57 -1.30
CA VAL A 485 1.68 6.27 -0.76
C VAL A 485 2.87 5.32 -0.58
N GLN A 486 2.63 4.09 -0.11
CA GLN A 486 3.67 3.06 0.04
C GLN A 486 4.26 2.65 -1.30
N LEU A 487 3.39 2.42 -2.29
CA LEU A 487 3.80 2.05 -3.63
C LEU A 487 4.69 3.12 -4.25
N LEU A 488 4.41 4.40 -3.99
CA LEU A 488 5.28 5.49 -4.44
C LEU A 488 6.66 5.41 -3.80
N GLU A 489 6.75 5.17 -2.50
CA GLU A 489 8.04 5.08 -1.81
C GLU A 489 8.87 3.88 -2.27
N ARG A 490 8.23 2.71 -2.47
CA ARG A 490 8.90 1.54 -3.07
C ARG A 490 9.34 1.84 -4.49
N GLY A 491 8.42 2.32 -5.34
CA GLY A 491 8.76 2.66 -6.72
C GLY A 491 9.82 3.76 -6.83
N ARG A 492 9.89 4.67 -5.86
CA ARG A 492 10.96 5.67 -5.76
C ARG A 492 12.33 5.00 -5.56
N LYS A 493 12.45 4.05 -4.63
CA LYS A 493 13.70 3.31 -4.39
C LYS A 493 14.15 2.59 -5.66
N GLU A 494 13.26 1.82 -6.27
CA GLU A 494 13.52 1.07 -7.52
C GLU A 494 13.97 1.97 -8.66
N LEU A 495 13.25 3.07 -8.89
CA LEU A 495 13.57 4.02 -9.95
C LEU A 495 14.90 4.75 -9.69
N MET A 496 15.21 5.05 -8.42
CA MET A 496 16.49 5.65 -8.04
C MET A 496 17.66 4.67 -8.20
N GLN A 497 17.50 3.41 -7.81
CA GLN A 497 18.51 2.36 -7.97
C GLN A 497 18.78 2.10 -9.45
N ALA A 498 17.73 1.86 -10.25
CA ALA A 498 17.87 1.67 -11.68
C ALA A 498 18.51 2.89 -12.39
N ASN A 499 18.24 4.10 -11.89
CA ASN A 499 18.93 5.29 -12.38
C ASN A 499 20.42 5.29 -12.02
N GLN A 500 20.80 4.85 -10.82
CA GLN A 500 22.20 4.73 -10.41
C GLN A 500 22.92 3.68 -11.25
N ASP A 501 22.32 2.51 -11.44
CA ASP A 501 22.85 1.43 -12.29
C ASP A 501 23.08 1.92 -13.73
N LEU A 502 22.13 2.70 -14.27
CA LEU A 502 22.28 3.35 -15.57
C LEU A 502 23.52 4.26 -15.63
N LEU A 503 23.77 5.04 -14.58
CA LEU A 503 24.92 5.95 -14.50
C LEU A 503 26.25 5.19 -14.32
N ASP A 504 26.21 3.99 -13.73
CA ASP A 504 27.35 3.08 -13.61
C ASP A 504 27.60 2.27 -14.89
N GLY A 505 26.69 2.37 -15.86
CA GLY A 505 26.81 1.83 -17.21
C GLY A 505 26.07 0.52 -17.43
N GLU A 506 25.23 0.12 -16.48
CA GLU A 506 24.32 -1.00 -16.60
C GLU A 506 23.02 -0.56 -17.29
N LEU A 507 22.28 -1.51 -17.85
CA LEU A 507 21.06 -1.22 -18.58
C LEU A 507 19.87 -1.77 -17.81
N PRO A 508 18.80 -0.99 -17.62
CA PRO A 508 17.55 -1.53 -17.08
C PRO A 508 17.04 -2.68 -17.98
N TYR A 509 16.30 -3.60 -17.37
CA TYR A 509 15.76 -4.77 -18.07
C TYR A 509 14.82 -4.35 -19.22
N ALA A 510 14.82 -5.11 -20.31
CA ALA A 510 13.89 -4.97 -21.45
C ALA A 510 13.81 -3.58 -22.16
N VAL A 511 14.74 -2.64 -21.95
CA VAL A 511 14.62 -1.27 -22.50
C VAL A 511 14.60 -1.16 -24.04
N GLU A 512 13.80 -0.23 -24.55
CA GLU A 512 13.62 0.10 -25.97
C GLU A 512 14.88 0.68 -26.63
N SER A 513 14.94 0.53 -27.96
CA SER A 513 16.11 0.97 -28.73
C SER A 513 16.32 2.50 -28.74
N PHE A 514 15.26 3.29 -28.57
CA PHE A 514 15.37 4.75 -28.58
C PHE A 514 16.00 5.28 -27.30
N ALA A 515 15.58 4.79 -26.13
CA ALA A 515 16.15 5.15 -24.83
C ALA A 515 17.64 4.79 -24.75
N LYS A 516 18.00 3.58 -25.20
CA LYS A 516 19.41 3.14 -25.33
C LYS A 516 20.26 4.10 -26.17
N ARG A 517 19.74 4.56 -27.33
CA ARG A 517 20.44 5.54 -28.18
C ARG A 517 20.57 6.89 -27.49
N TYR A 518 19.51 7.33 -26.81
CA TYR A 518 19.49 8.60 -26.08
C TYR A 518 20.53 8.61 -24.96
N TRP A 519 20.54 7.62 -24.07
CA TRP A 519 21.49 7.54 -22.95
C TRP A 519 22.95 7.41 -23.42
N LYS A 520 23.22 6.66 -24.49
CA LYS A 520 24.54 6.65 -25.14
C LYS A 520 24.95 8.03 -25.64
N SER A 521 24.03 8.78 -26.24
CA SER A 521 24.32 10.13 -26.74
C SER A 521 24.60 11.14 -25.61
N LYS A 522 24.02 10.91 -24.42
CA LYS A 522 24.28 11.69 -23.20
C LYS A 522 25.53 11.26 -22.45
N GLY A 523 26.11 10.12 -22.79
CA GLY A 523 27.30 9.57 -22.14
C GLY A 523 27.03 8.82 -20.84
N TYR A 524 25.77 8.46 -20.58
CA TYR A 524 25.40 7.62 -19.43
C TYR A 524 25.82 6.17 -19.66
N LEU A 525 25.75 5.70 -20.92
CA LEU A 525 26.20 4.38 -21.33
C LEU A 525 27.51 4.49 -22.14
N LYS A 526 28.55 3.75 -21.72
CA LYS A 526 29.86 3.71 -22.39
C LYS A 526 29.85 2.87 -23.67
#